data_AF-A0A8J3N2F0-F1
#
_entry.id   AF-A0A8J3N2F0-F1
#
_cell.length_a   1.000
_cell.length_b   1.000
_cell.length_c   1.000
_cell.angle_alpha   90.00
_cell.angle_beta   90.00
_cell.angle_gamma   90.00
#
_symmetry.space_group_name_H-M   'P 1'
#
loop_
_entity.id
_entity.type
_entity.pdbx_description
1 polymer ?
#
loop_
_entity_poly.entity_id
_entity_poly.type
_entity_poly.pdbx_seq_one_letter_code
_entity_poly.pdbx_strand_id
1 'polypeptide(L)'
;MEALVPYGFERDLLPATSGLILPGQAQGIYITLHPEVTEEITAKIARWFEGRDDVMIVDHGTSDKQGFGFLLMEWIECEIDPLFLAILRDEETVGDYTVYGRTMEE
;
A
#
# COMPACT_ATOMS: atom_id res chain seq x y z
N MET A 1 -21.14 20.78 -29.57
CA MET A 1 -20.25 19.60 -29.71
C MET A 1 -19.34 19.62 -28.50
N GLU A 2 -19.71 18.87 -27.46
CA GLU A 2 -18.83 18.64 -26.31
C GLU A 2 -17.65 17.79 -26.79
N ALA A 3 -16.44 18.31 -26.62
CA ALA A 3 -15.24 17.55 -26.88
C ALA A 3 -15.10 16.50 -25.77
N LEU A 4 -15.06 15.21 -26.15
CA LEU A 4 -14.61 14.17 -25.23
C LEU A 4 -13.19 14.52 -24.79
N VAL A 5 -13.02 14.81 -23.50
CA VAL A 5 -11.70 14.90 -22.89
C VAL A 5 -11.06 13.51 -23.01
N PRO A 6 -9.87 13.37 -23.61
CA PRO A 6 -9.19 12.08 -23.65
C PRO A 6 -8.84 11.70 -22.21
N TYR A 7 -9.55 10.71 -21.65
CA TYR A 7 -9.20 10.13 -20.36
C TYR A 7 -8.06 9.14 -20.59
N GLY A 8 -6.82 9.62 -20.47
CA GLY A 8 -5.61 8.80 -20.44
C GLY A 8 -5.04 8.79 -19.03
N PHE A 9 -4.79 7.61 -18.47
CA PHE A 9 -4.12 7.48 -17.18
C PHE A 9 -2.61 7.66 -17.38
N GLU A 10 -2.06 8.76 -16.88
CA GLU A 10 -0.64 9.12 -17.01
C GLU A 10 0.22 8.32 -16.03
N ARG A 11 0.58 7.09 -16.42
CA ARG A 11 1.36 6.15 -15.61
C ARG A 11 2.72 6.70 -15.18
N ASP A 12 3.30 7.61 -15.95
CA ASP A 12 4.63 8.19 -15.71
C ASP A 12 4.67 9.15 -14.50
N LEU A 13 3.50 9.56 -13.98
CA LEU A 13 3.39 10.39 -12.77
C LEU A 13 3.34 9.57 -11.47
N LEU A 14 3.29 8.24 -11.56
CA LEU A 14 3.22 7.39 -10.39
C LEU A 14 4.58 7.27 -9.69
N PRO A 15 4.61 7.11 -8.36
CA PRO A 15 5.84 6.84 -7.63
C PRO A 15 6.52 5.59 -8.19
N ALA A 16 7.82 5.69 -8.49
CA ALA A 16 8.58 4.53 -8.94
C ALA A 16 8.73 3.51 -7.80
N THR A 17 8.48 2.24 -8.11
CA THR A 17 8.81 1.11 -7.25
C THR A 17 10.29 0.76 -7.39
N SER A 18 10.91 0.40 -6.25
CA SER A 18 12.34 0.13 -6.17
C SER A 18 12.67 -1.26 -6.71
N GLY A 19 13.01 -1.37 -7.99
CA GLY A 19 13.82 -2.45 -8.55
C GLY A 19 13.09 -3.76 -8.92
N LEU A 20 13.80 -4.58 -9.71
CA LEU A 20 13.36 -5.89 -10.20
C LEU A 20 13.11 -6.84 -9.01
N ILE A 21 11.86 -7.26 -8.81
CA ILE A 21 11.52 -8.30 -7.83
C ILE A 21 11.96 -9.66 -8.36
N LEU A 22 12.71 -10.41 -7.54
CA LEU A 22 13.11 -11.78 -7.82
C LEU A 22 12.26 -12.78 -7.03
N PRO A 23 12.15 -14.04 -7.47
CA PRO A 23 11.56 -15.10 -6.67
C PRO A 23 12.17 -15.18 -5.26
N GLY A 24 11.35 -15.39 -4.24
CA GLY A 24 11.74 -15.37 -2.82
C GLY A 24 11.95 -13.96 -2.23
N GLN A 25 11.51 -12.90 -2.91
CA GLN A 25 11.50 -11.54 -2.37
C GLN A 25 10.08 -11.04 -2.16
N ALA A 26 9.90 -10.20 -1.14
CA ALA A 26 8.68 -9.45 -0.92
C ALA A 26 8.99 -7.95 -0.83
N GLN A 27 8.12 -7.13 -1.40
CA GLN A 27 8.06 -5.70 -1.08
C GLN A 27 6.97 -5.48 -0.05
N GLY A 28 7.25 -4.70 0.97
CA GLY A 28 6.28 -4.36 1.98
C GLY A 28 6.12 -2.87 2.17
N ILE A 29 5.01 -2.50 2.79
CA ILE A 29 4.70 -1.14 3.15
C ILE A 29 4.25 -1.09 4.60
N TYR A 30 4.86 -0.17 5.34
CA TYR A 30 4.42 0.23 6.66
C TYR A 30 3.66 1.54 6.53
N ILE A 31 2.39 1.53 6.91
CA ILE A 31 1.49 2.68 6.82
C ILE A 31 1.19 3.14 8.24
N THR A 32 1.39 4.43 8.51
CA THR A 32 0.97 5.08 9.75
C THR A 32 -0.39 5.72 9.52
N LEU A 33 -1.35 5.42 10.41
CA LEU A 33 -2.75 5.82 10.30
C LEU A 33 -3.19 6.61 11.53
N HIS A 34 -4.26 7.38 11.41
CA HIS A 34 -4.95 7.91 12.59
C HIS A 34 -5.58 6.74 13.39
N PRO A 35 -5.37 6.66 14.73
CA PRO A 35 -5.76 5.48 15.51
C PRO A 35 -7.24 5.14 15.42
N GLU A 36 -8.11 6.17 15.36
CA GLU A 36 -9.58 6.01 15.32
C GLU A 36 -10.11 5.37 14.03
N VAL A 37 -9.32 5.40 12.93
CA VAL A 37 -9.75 4.88 11.62
C VAL A 37 -8.97 3.66 11.18
N THR A 38 -8.04 3.16 12.01
CA THR A 38 -7.16 2.02 11.69
C THR A 38 -7.94 0.79 11.22
N GLU A 39 -8.95 0.39 11.98
CA GLU A 39 -9.78 -0.79 11.68
C GLU A 39 -10.61 -0.60 10.40
N GLU A 40 -11.17 0.61 10.21
CA GLU A 40 -11.95 0.94 9.02
C GLU A 40 -11.09 0.90 7.75
N ILE A 41 -9.93 1.55 7.79
CA ILE A 41 -8.99 1.59 6.66
C ILE A 41 -8.43 0.20 6.37
N THR A 42 -8.08 -0.57 7.41
CA THR A 42 -7.63 -1.96 7.24
C THR A 42 -8.69 -2.80 6.56
N ALA A 43 -9.96 -2.72 6.99
CA ALA A 43 -11.06 -3.46 6.37
C ALA A 43 -11.32 -3.02 4.92
N LYS A 44 -11.21 -1.72 4.62
CA LYS A 44 -11.34 -1.16 3.27
C LYS A 44 -10.25 -1.69 2.35
N ILE A 45 -9.00 -1.66 2.80
CA ILE A 45 -7.84 -2.16 2.06
C ILE A 45 -7.92 -3.68 1.87
N ALA A 46 -8.31 -4.44 2.91
CA ALA A 46 -8.51 -5.89 2.81
C ALA A 46 -9.50 -6.26 1.68
N ARG A 47 -10.56 -5.47 1.50
CA ARG A 47 -11.54 -5.66 0.41
C ARG A 47 -10.96 -5.31 -0.96
N TRP A 48 -10.07 -4.33 -1.06
CA TRP A 48 -9.45 -3.97 -2.35
C TRP A 48 -8.56 -5.08 -2.90
N PHE A 49 -7.92 -5.84 -2.02
CA PHE A 49 -7.04 -6.96 -2.37
C PHE A 49 -7.72 -8.33 -2.17
N GLU A 50 -9.04 -8.36 -1.99
CA GLU A 50 -9.77 -9.62 -1.85
C GLU A 50 -9.58 -10.51 -3.09
N GLY A 51 -9.17 -11.76 -2.87
CA GLY A 51 -8.90 -12.73 -3.94
C GLY A 51 -7.51 -12.63 -4.57
N ARG A 52 -6.64 -11.73 -4.10
CA ARG A 52 -5.22 -11.70 -4.45
C ARG A 52 -4.42 -12.50 -3.42
N ASP A 53 -3.70 -13.51 -3.89
CA ASP A 53 -2.80 -14.35 -3.09
C ASP A 53 -1.37 -13.77 -3.00
N ASP A 54 -1.04 -12.86 -3.92
CA ASP A 54 0.24 -12.15 -3.98
C ASP A 54 0.31 -10.93 -3.04
N VAL A 55 -0.81 -10.51 -2.45
CA VAL A 55 -0.86 -9.37 -1.51
C VAL A 55 -1.45 -9.81 -0.18
N MET A 56 -0.78 -9.51 0.92
CA MET A 56 -1.25 -9.87 2.25
C MET A 56 -1.10 -8.73 3.25
N ILE A 57 -2.06 -8.64 4.18
CA ILE A 57 -1.91 -7.87 5.41
C ILE A 57 -1.12 -8.73 6.38
N VAL A 58 0.02 -8.23 6.83
CA VAL A 58 0.91 -8.93 7.76
C VAL A 58 0.51 -8.65 9.21
N ASP A 59 0.24 -7.38 9.53
CA ASP A 59 -0.16 -6.96 10.87
C ASP A 59 -0.87 -5.59 10.83
N HIS A 60 -1.67 -5.28 11.85
CA HIS A 60 -2.29 -3.97 12.03
C HIS A 60 -2.64 -3.73 13.50
N GLY A 61 -2.81 -2.47 13.88
CA GLY A 61 -3.29 -2.11 15.21
C GLY A 61 -2.87 -0.71 15.63
N THR A 62 -2.76 -0.48 16.93
CA THR A 62 -2.37 0.82 17.49
C THR A 62 -1.10 0.71 18.31
N SER A 63 -0.18 1.65 18.12
CA SER A 63 1.06 1.75 18.90
C SER A 63 0.80 2.41 20.25
N ASP A 64 1.03 1.69 21.35
CA ASP A 64 0.90 2.22 22.71
C ASP A 64 1.84 3.40 23.01
N LYS A 65 3.01 3.44 22.33
CA LYS A 65 4.03 4.47 22.58
C LYS A 65 3.79 5.75 21.81
N GLN A 66 3.34 5.63 20.57
CA GLN A 66 3.19 6.78 19.67
C GLN A 66 1.73 7.24 19.55
N GLY A 67 0.76 6.40 19.93
CA GLY A 67 -0.66 6.70 19.81
C GLY A 67 -1.17 6.69 18.37
N PHE A 68 -0.41 6.15 17.42
CA PHE A 68 -0.82 6.03 16.01
C PHE A 68 -1.34 4.64 15.68
N GLY A 69 -2.26 4.59 14.73
CA GLY A 69 -2.60 3.36 14.03
C GLY A 69 -1.47 2.93 13.10
N PHE A 70 -1.37 1.63 12.82
CA PHE A 70 -0.48 1.13 11.78
C PHE A 70 -1.12 -0.02 11.00
N LEU A 71 -0.66 -0.16 9.76
CA LEU A 71 -0.97 -1.28 8.87
C LEU A 71 0.31 -1.70 8.17
N LEU A 72 0.61 -3.00 8.18
CA LEU A 72 1.73 -3.62 7.48
C LEU A 72 1.18 -4.54 6.39
N MET A 73 1.65 -4.34 5.16
CA MET A 73 1.25 -5.16 4.01
C MET A 73 2.45 -5.59 3.19
N GLU A 74 2.34 -6.73 2.52
CA GLU A 74 3.40 -7.29 1.67
C GLU A 74 2.86 -7.79 0.33
N TRP A 75 3.65 -7.54 -0.71
CA TRP A 75 3.54 -8.01 -2.08
C TRP A 75 4.60 -9.09 -2.28
N ILE A 76 4.16 -10.32 -2.50
CA ILE A 76 5.00 -11.51 -2.61
C ILE A 76 5.40 -11.70 -4.07
N GLU A 77 6.70 -11.68 -4.33
CA GLU A 77 7.27 -11.86 -5.68
C GLU A 77 6.72 -10.88 -6.74
N CYS A 78 6.13 -9.76 -6.29
CA CYS A 78 5.64 -8.69 -7.15
C CYS A 78 5.90 -7.30 -6.53
N GLU A 79 5.77 -6.28 -7.36
CA GLU A 79 5.95 -4.88 -6.94
C GLU A 79 4.66 -4.33 -6.33
N ILE A 80 4.81 -3.39 -5.39
CA ILE A 80 3.68 -2.63 -4.85
C ILE A 80 3.02 -1.86 -6.00
N ASP A 81 1.69 -1.86 -6.05
CA ASP A 81 0.98 -1.11 -7.09
C ASP A 81 1.29 0.41 -6.97
N PRO A 82 1.87 1.04 -8.00
CA PRO A 82 2.15 2.48 -7.95
C PRO A 82 0.90 3.35 -7.80
N LEU A 83 -0.28 2.86 -8.24
CA LEU A 83 -1.56 3.53 -7.97
C LEU A 83 -1.91 3.48 -6.48
N PHE A 84 -1.61 2.37 -5.80
CA PHE A 84 -1.81 2.27 -4.36
C PHE A 84 -0.93 3.27 -3.61
N LEU A 85 0.34 3.43 -4.00
CA LEU A 85 1.23 4.45 -3.44
C LEU A 85 0.73 5.87 -3.67
N ALA A 86 0.15 6.15 -4.85
CA ALA A 86 -0.45 7.45 -5.15
C ALA A 86 -1.69 7.71 -4.26
N ILE A 87 -2.54 6.70 -4.06
CA ILE A 87 -3.71 6.79 -3.16
C ILE A 87 -3.25 7.10 -1.73
N LEU A 88 -2.23 6.40 -1.22
CA LEU A 88 -1.73 6.62 0.14
C LEU A 88 -1.13 8.01 0.35
N ARG A 89 -0.47 8.57 -0.68
CA ARG A 89 0.07 9.93 -0.62
C ARG A 89 -1.02 11.00 -0.48
N ASP A 90 -2.17 10.78 -1.12
CA ASP A 90 -3.23 11.77 -1.23
C ASP A 90 -4.37 11.55 -0.19
N GLU A 91 -4.31 10.46 0.58
CA GLU A 91 -5.31 10.08 1.59
C GLU A 91 -5.02 10.76 2.94
N GLU A 92 -5.90 11.66 3.39
CA GLU A 92 -5.72 12.47 4.60
C GLU A 92 -5.63 11.64 5.90
N THR A 93 -6.21 10.44 5.90
CA THR A 93 -6.16 9.53 7.06
C THR A 93 -4.83 8.79 7.22
N VAL A 94 -3.97 8.85 6.19
CA VAL A 94 -2.61 8.32 6.19
C VAL A 94 -1.65 9.40 6.67
N GLY A 95 -0.99 9.16 7.79
CA GLY A 95 0.01 10.10 8.33
C GLY A 95 1.34 10.02 7.61
N ASP A 96 1.79 8.81 7.28
CA ASP A 96 3.00 8.53 6.49
C ASP A 96 2.99 7.09 5.98
N TYR A 97 3.85 6.77 5.02
CA TYR A 97 4.16 5.39 4.65
C TYR A 97 5.64 5.19 4.31
N THR A 98 6.15 3.99 4.60
CA THR A 98 7.50 3.58 4.25
C THR A 98 7.47 2.27 3.50
N VAL A 99 8.08 2.24 2.33
CA VAL A 99 8.28 1.02 1.53
C VAL A 99 9.58 0.36 1.96
N TYR A 100 9.55 -0.97 2.08
CA TYR A 100 10.72 -1.80 2.37
C TYR A 100 10.75 -3.02 1.43
N GLY A 101 11.93 -3.61 1.28
CA GLY A 101 12.10 -4.90 0.61
C GLY A 101 12.68 -5.91 1.59
N ARG A 102 12.25 -7.16 1.52
CA ARG A 102 12.83 -8.25 2.31
C ARG A 102 12.96 -9.53 1.49
N THR A 103 13.95 -10.34 1.87
CA THR A 103 14.02 -11.73 1.43
C THR A 103 13.07 -12.56 2.29
N MET A 104 12.36 -13.49 1.67
CA MET A 104 11.54 -14.46 2.38
C MET A 104 12.47 -15.54 2.97
N GLU A 105 12.37 -15.78 4.27
CA GLU A 105 13.05 -16.92 4.90
C GLU A 105 12.24 -18.20 4.60
N GLU A 106 12.91 -19.28 4.19
CA GLU A 106 12.33 -20.60 3.86
C GLU A 106 11.65 -21.28 5.06
#